data_AF-A0A1D1XW03-F1
#
_entry.id   AF-A0A1D1XW03-F1
#
_cell.length_a   1.000
_cell.length_b   1.000
_cell.length_c   1.000
_cell.angle_alpha   90.00
_cell.angle_beta   90.00
_cell.angle_gamma   90.00
#
_symmetry.space_group_name_H-M   'P 1'
#
loop_
_entity.id
_entity.type
_entity.pdbx_description
1 polymer ?
#
loop_
_entity_poly.entity_id
_entity_poly.type
_entity_poly.pdbx_seq_one_letter_code
_entity_poly.pdbx_strand_id
1 'polypeptide(L)'
;LWNADDWATRGGLEKTDWSKAPFVAAYRSFHVDGCEASLAATFCATQGRRWWDQPDFQDLDGLQYRRLAGVRNTYTIYNYCTDRSRYPSMPPECRRDHDA
;
A
#
# COMPACT_ATOMS: atom_id res chain seq x y z
N LEU A 1 4.79 -11.94 10.62
CA LEU A 1 4.63 -13.21 9.88
C LEU A 1 3.54 -14.02 10.56
N TRP A 2 2.51 -14.47 9.84
CA TRP A 2 1.36 -15.22 10.38
C TRP A 2 0.69 -16.07 9.28
N ASN A 3 -0.12 -17.07 9.66
CA ASN A 3 -0.85 -17.95 8.73
C ASN A 3 -2.23 -17.37 8.34
N ALA A 4 -2.57 -17.39 7.05
CA ALA A 4 -3.80 -16.81 6.51
C ALA A 4 -4.44 -17.72 5.43
N ASP A 5 -4.54 -19.02 5.74
CA ASP A 5 -4.98 -20.08 4.83
C ASP A 5 -6.31 -19.82 4.11
N ASP A 6 -7.22 -19.03 4.71
CA ASP A 6 -8.55 -18.82 4.16
C ASP A 6 -8.57 -17.90 2.94
N TRP A 7 -7.49 -17.17 2.65
CA TRP A 7 -7.48 -16.22 1.52
C TRP A 7 -6.12 -15.97 0.85
N ALA A 8 -4.99 -16.25 1.51
CA ALA A 8 -3.69 -15.75 1.06
C ALA A 8 -3.21 -16.29 -0.30
N THR A 9 -3.28 -17.60 -0.52
CA THR A 9 -2.72 -18.24 -1.72
C THR A 9 -3.83 -18.77 -2.62
N ARG A 10 -3.86 -18.30 -3.87
CA ARG A 10 -4.92 -18.61 -4.86
C ARG A 10 -6.34 -18.40 -4.30
N GLY A 11 -6.55 -17.32 -3.54
CA GLY A 11 -7.85 -17.04 -2.92
C GLY A 11 -8.26 -18.04 -1.84
N GLY A 12 -7.29 -18.70 -1.18
CA GLY A 12 -7.51 -19.65 -0.10
C GLY A 12 -7.59 -21.12 -0.52
N LEU A 13 -7.35 -21.42 -1.81
CA LEU A 13 -7.36 -22.78 -2.34
C LEU A 13 -6.13 -23.60 -1.91
N GLU A 14 -4.97 -22.96 -1.77
CA GLU A 14 -3.74 -23.62 -1.33
C GLU A 14 -3.54 -23.36 0.16
N LYS A 15 -3.39 -24.44 0.94
CA LYS A 15 -3.20 -24.40 2.40
C LYS A 15 -1.72 -24.56 2.76
N THR A 16 -1.34 -24.02 3.91
CA THR A 16 0.03 -24.08 4.40
C THR A 16 0.47 -25.53 4.62
N ASP A 17 1.54 -25.94 3.94
CA ASP A 17 2.24 -27.18 4.23
C ASP A 17 3.19 -26.97 5.43
N TRP A 18 2.68 -27.28 6.63
CA TRP A 18 3.44 -27.12 7.88
C TRP A 18 4.67 -28.02 7.98
N SER A 19 4.81 -29.04 7.12
CA SER A 19 6.07 -29.82 7.05
C SER A 19 7.25 -29.01 6.53
N LYS A 20 7.00 -27.84 5.91
CA LYS A 20 8.01 -26.91 5.40
C LYS A 20 8.46 -25.87 6.43
N ALA A 21 7.98 -25.93 7.66
CA ALA A 21 8.39 -25.02 8.72
C ALA A 21 9.89 -25.20 9.06
N PRO A 22 10.58 -24.13 9.53
CA PRO A 22 10.05 -22.81 9.85
C PRO A 22 9.91 -21.89 8.63
N PHE A 23 8.85 -21.09 8.61
CA PHE A 23 8.71 -19.97 7.68
C PHE A 23 9.45 -18.76 8.27
N VAL A 24 10.41 -18.19 7.54
CA VAL A 24 11.30 -17.13 8.05
C VAL A 24 11.23 -15.91 7.14
N ALA A 25 10.95 -14.75 7.75
CA ALA A 25 11.05 -13.45 7.11
C ALA A 25 12.14 -12.63 7.82
N ALA A 26 13.02 -11.98 7.05
CA ALA A 26 14.12 -11.19 7.58
C ALA A 26 13.88 -9.68 7.33
N TYR A 27 14.19 -8.86 8.34
CA TYR A 27 13.99 -7.41 8.30
C TYR A 27 15.29 -6.68 8.64
N ARG A 28 15.50 -5.49 8.06
CA ARG A 28 16.66 -4.60 8.27
C ARG A 28 16.21 -3.13 8.21
N SER A 29 17.14 -2.19 8.43
CA SER A 29 16.92 -0.73 8.45
C SER A 29 16.20 -0.23 9.71
N PHE A 30 14.97 -0.70 9.96
CA PHE A 30 14.11 -0.20 11.06
C PHE A 30 13.98 1.33 11.08
N HIS A 31 14.05 1.98 9.91
CA HIS A 31 14.00 3.43 9.77
C HIS A 31 12.60 3.96 10.11
N VAL A 32 12.57 4.97 10.99
CA VAL A 32 11.37 5.74 11.34
C VAL A 32 11.75 7.22 11.30
N ASP A 33 11.12 7.96 10.39
CA ASP A 33 11.12 9.41 10.36
C ASP A 33 9.67 9.87 10.23
N GLY A 34 9.13 10.42 11.32
CA GLY A 34 7.70 10.69 11.44
C GLY A 34 7.43 11.76 12.48
N CYS A 35 6.18 12.22 12.52
CA CYS A 35 5.72 13.10 13.57
C CYS A 35 5.20 12.27 14.75
N GLU A 36 5.98 12.20 15.82
CA GLU A 36 5.55 11.54 17.04
C GLU A 36 4.34 12.27 17.64
N ALA A 37 3.29 11.50 17.93
CA ALA A 37 2.06 11.97 18.52
C ALA A 37 1.55 10.92 19.51
N SER A 38 1.00 11.37 20.64
CA SER A 38 0.40 10.46 21.62
C SER A 38 -0.93 9.90 21.11
N LEU A 39 -1.42 8.82 21.72
CA LEU A 39 -2.72 8.23 21.36
C LEU A 39 -3.90 9.20 21.50
N ALA A 40 -3.78 10.20 22.37
CA ALA A 40 -4.81 11.22 22.58
C ALA A 40 -4.65 12.44 21.65
N ALA A 41 -3.51 12.58 20.97
CA ALA A 41 -3.26 13.68 20.07
C ALA A 41 -4.05 13.49 18.77
N THR A 42 -4.71 14.55 18.32
CA THR A 42 -5.48 14.58 17.06
C THR A 42 -4.73 15.27 15.93
N PHE A 43 -3.54 15.81 16.20
CA PHE A 43 -2.72 16.51 15.23
C PHE A 43 -1.23 16.34 15.53
N CYS A 44 -0.42 16.53 14.49
CA CYS A 44 1.03 16.64 14.60
C CYS A 44 1.42 18.07 15.00
N ALA A 45 2.15 18.25 16.11
CA ALA A 45 2.59 19.58 16.56
C ALA A 45 3.50 20.32 15.55
N THR A 46 4.13 19.58 14.65
CA THR A 46 5.03 20.09 13.60
C THR A 46 4.42 20.03 12.20
N GLN A 47 3.10 19.87 12.07
CA GLN A 47 2.41 19.85 10.79
C GLN A 47 2.81 21.06 9.94
N GLY A 48 3.15 20.83 8.67
CA GLY A 48 3.54 21.87 7.72
C GLY A 48 5.02 22.27 7.78
N ARG A 49 5.78 21.76 8.75
CA ARG A 49 7.20 22.12 8.96
C ARG A 49 8.17 20.99 8.59
N ARG A 50 7.66 19.79 8.28
CA ARG A 50 8.48 18.63 7.98
C ARG A 50 8.85 18.61 6.50
N TRP A 51 9.91 17.88 6.15
CA TRP A 51 10.37 17.81 4.76
C TRP A 51 9.28 17.24 3.84
N TRP A 52 8.48 16.28 4.33
CA TRP A 52 7.37 15.69 3.57
C TRP A 52 6.15 16.61 3.42
N ASP A 53 6.10 17.74 4.14
CA ASP A 53 5.02 18.73 4.00
C ASP A 53 5.35 19.80 2.93
N GLN A 54 6.54 19.74 2.32
CA GLN A 54 7.01 20.76 1.39
C GLN A 54 6.43 20.59 -0.03
N PRO A 55 6.42 21.64 -0.87
CA PRO A 55 5.79 21.61 -2.19
C PRO A 55 6.21 20.44 -3.08
N ASP A 56 7.49 20.05 -3.03
CA ASP A 56 8.05 18.94 -3.81
C ASP A 56 7.43 17.56 -3.45
N PHE A 57 6.72 17.46 -2.32
CA PHE A 57 6.09 16.24 -1.83
C PHE A 57 4.55 16.30 -1.84
N GLN A 58 3.96 17.36 -2.42
CA GLN A 58 2.51 17.47 -2.55
C GLN A 58 1.93 16.53 -3.63
N ASP A 59 2.77 16.11 -4.57
CA ASP A 59 2.41 15.16 -5.63
C ASP A 59 3.65 14.38 -6.09
N LEU A 60 3.43 13.26 -6.79
CA LEU A 60 4.50 12.57 -7.49
C LEU A 60 4.93 13.35 -8.73
N ASP A 61 6.21 13.27 -9.06
CA ASP A 61 6.72 13.83 -10.31
C ASP A 61 6.31 12.97 -11.53
N GLY A 62 6.48 13.54 -12.73
CA GLY A 62 6.09 12.86 -13.98
C GLY A 62 6.90 11.60 -14.31
N LEU A 63 8.09 11.40 -13.73
CA LEU A 63 8.87 10.17 -13.89
C LEU A 63 8.35 9.09 -12.92
N GLN A 64 8.02 9.47 -11.68
CA GLN A 64 7.40 8.61 -10.69
C GLN A 64 6.04 8.10 -11.19
N TYR A 65 5.20 8.97 -11.76
CA TYR A 65 3.93 8.55 -12.38
C TYR A 65 4.12 7.60 -13.57
N ARG A 66 5.16 7.78 -14.40
CA ARG A 66 5.48 6.82 -15.47
C ARG A 66 5.86 5.44 -14.91
N ARG A 67 6.61 5.39 -13.81
CA ARG A 67 6.93 4.14 -13.12
C ARG A 67 5.69 3.50 -12.52
N LEU A 68 4.81 4.29 -11.90
CA LEU A 68 3.53 3.81 -11.39
C LEU A 68 2.68 3.18 -12.49
N ALA A 69 2.54 3.86 -13.64
CA ALA A 69 1.84 3.34 -14.81
C ALA A 69 2.45 2.02 -15.32
N GLY A 70 3.78 1.90 -15.33
CA GLY A 70 4.46 0.64 -15.65
C GLY A 70 4.07 -0.50 -14.72
N VAL A 71 3.97 -0.24 -13.40
CA VAL A 71 3.48 -1.23 -12.43
C VAL A 71 2.02 -1.60 -12.73
N ARG A 72 1.16 -0.60 -12.91
CA ARG A 72 -0.28 -0.81 -13.17
C ARG A 72 -0.55 -1.63 -14.42
N ASN A 73 0.17 -1.34 -15.51
CA ASN A 73 -0.06 -1.99 -16.80
C ASN A 73 0.54 -3.39 -16.93
N THR A 74 1.55 -3.73 -16.11
CA THR A 74 2.32 -4.96 -16.31
C THR A 74 2.25 -5.93 -15.13
N TYR A 75 2.17 -5.43 -13.90
CA TYR A 75 2.36 -6.26 -12.70
C TYR A 75 1.11 -6.35 -11.81
N THR A 76 0.06 -5.56 -12.08
CA THR A 76 -1.18 -5.59 -11.28
C THR A 76 -2.07 -6.77 -11.68
N ILE A 77 -2.29 -7.71 -10.76
CA ILE A 77 -3.17 -8.88 -10.96
C ILE A 77 -4.58 -8.71 -10.38
N TYR A 78 -4.78 -7.73 -9.51
CA TYR A 78 -6.09 -7.34 -8.96
C TYR A 78 -6.05 -5.84 -8.62
N ASN A 79 -7.15 -5.14 -8.89
CA ASN A 79 -7.32 -3.73 -8.56
C ASN A 79 -8.79 -3.43 -8.27
N TYR A 80 -9.07 -2.91 -7.07
CA TYR A 80 -10.43 -2.60 -6.64
C TYR A 80 -11.06 -1.44 -7.44
N CYS A 81 -10.26 -0.51 -7.96
CA CYS A 81 -10.73 0.60 -8.79
C CYS A 81 -11.39 0.13 -10.09
N THR A 82 -10.98 -1.03 -10.62
CA THR A 82 -11.50 -1.62 -11.85
C THR A 82 -12.40 -2.84 -11.62
N ASP A 83 -12.56 -3.29 -10.37
CA ASP A 83 -13.44 -4.39 -9.98
C ASP A 83 -14.91 -3.93 -9.97
N ARG A 84 -15.57 -4.04 -11.12
CA ARG A 84 -16.98 -3.64 -11.27
C ARG A 84 -17.98 -4.59 -10.62
N SER A 85 -17.56 -5.81 -10.29
CA SER A 85 -18.42 -6.73 -9.54
C SER A 85 -18.54 -6.30 -8.08
N ARG A 86 -17.43 -5.86 -7.49
CA ARG A 86 -17.41 -5.40 -6.09
C ARG A 86 -17.80 -3.93 -5.97
N TYR A 87 -17.38 -3.10 -6.91
CA TYR A 87 -17.64 -1.67 -6.96
C TYR A 87 -18.34 -1.32 -8.28
N PRO A 88 -19.68 -1.43 -8.33
CA PRO A 88 -20.45 -1.10 -9.54
C PRO A 88 -20.20 0.33 -10.01
N SER A 89 -20.05 1.27 -9.07
CA SER A 89 -19.53 2.61 -9.32
C SER A 89 -18.09 2.69 -8.85
N MET A 90 -17.24 3.31 -9.67
CA MET A 90 -15.82 3.48 -9.34
C MET A 90 -15.66 4.39 -8.11
N PRO A 91 -14.79 4.01 -7.15
CA PRO A 91 -14.43 4.88 -6.04
C PRO A 91 -13.83 6.22 -6.52
N PRO A 92 -14.14 7.34 -5.85
CA PRO A 92 -13.81 8.69 -6.33
C PRO A 92 -12.30 9.00 -6.40
N GLU A 93 -11.50 8.39 -5.53
CA GLU A 93 -10.05 8.54 -5.45
C GLU A 93 -9.32 7.94 -6.65
N CYS A 94 -9.86 6.88 -7.27
CA CYS A 94 -9.19 6.10 -8.30
C CYS A 94 -8.68 6.92 -9.50
N ARG A 95 -9.37 8.02 -9.85
CA ARG A 95 -8.93 8.93 -10.91
C ARG A 95 -7.72 9.78 -10.48
N ARG A 96 -7.75 10.26 -9.24
CA ARG A 96 -6.66 11.05 -8.67
C ARG A 96 -5.42 10.19 -8.45
N ASP A 97 -5.62 8.94 -8.06
CA ASP A 97 -4.54 8.02 -7.69
C ASP A 97 -3.94 7.29 -8.91
N HIS A 98 -4.46 7.54 -10.11
CA HIS A 98 -4.04 6.91 -11.37
C HIS A 98 -4.19 5.37 -11.36
N ASP A 99 -5.25 4.88 -10.72
CA ASP A 99 -5.57 3.45 -10.56
C ASP A 99 -6.77 3.00 -11.42
N ALA A 100 -7.35 3.88 -12.25
CA ALA A 100 -8.50 3.59 -13.12
C ALA A 100 -8.13 3.35 -14.59
#